data_AF-C0FZU3-F1
#
_entry.id   AF-C0FZU3-F1
#
_cell.length_a   1.000
_cell.length_b   1.000
_cell.length_c   1.000
_cell.angle_alpha   90.00
_cell.angle_beta   90.00
_cell.angle_gamma   90.00
#
_symmetry.space_group_name_H-M   'P 1'
#
loop_
_entity.id
_entity.type
_entity.pdbx_description
1 polymer ?
#
loop_
_entity_poly.entity_id
_entity_poly.type
_entity_poly.pdbx_seq_one_letter_code
_entity_poly.pdbx_strand_id
1 'polypeptide(L)'
;MVDNAELSADCYTATEGSIIITLKPEYLSTLAAGSHSISIVSANGVATANFEVQTADTTAVSPKTGDNGQAALWITLLILSCGALAAVGIRKKVR
;
A
#
# COMPACT_ATOMS: atom_id res chain seq x y z
N MET A 1 6.92 19.29 -20.09
CA MET A 1 7.66 20.11 -19.10
C MET A 1 7.17 19.75 -17.71
N VAL A 2 8.04 19.82 -16.70
CA VAL A 2 7.68 19.76 -15.28
C VAL A 2 8.25 20.99 -14.60
N ASP A 3 7.43 21.72 -13.84
CA ASP A 3 7.79 23.00 -13.19
C ASP A 3 8.49 23.99 -14.12
N ASN A 4 7.94 24.16 -15.32
CA ASN A 4 8.51 25.01 -16.37
C ASN A 4 9.90 24.56 -16.90
N ALA A 5 10.40 23.39 -16.52
CA ALA A 5 11.60 22.78 -17.09
C ALA A 5 11.26 21.78 -18.19
N GLU A 6 12.00 21.81 -19.30
CA GLU A 6 11.88 20.82 -20.36
C GLU A 6 12.40 19.45 -19.90
N LEU A 7 11.73 18.39 -20.34
CA LEU A 7 12.09 17.01 -20.01
C LEU A 7 12.79 16.36 -21.20
N SER A 8 13.85 15.61 -20.93
CA SER A 8 14.41 14.69 -21.92
C SER A 8 13.42 13.58 -22.25
N ALA A 9 13.45 13.08 -23.48
CA ALA A 9 12.68 11.92 -23.92
C ALA A 9 12.97 10.67 -23.07
N ASP A 10 14.15 10.62 -22.43
CA ASP A 10 14.51 9.51 -21.53
C ASP A 10 13.77 9.55 -20.19
N CYS A 11 13.16 10.68 -19.81
CA CYS A 11 12.48 10.86 -18.53
C CYS A 11 11.01 10.38 -18.54
N TYR A 12 10.47 10.04 -19.70
CA TYR A 12 9.08 9.61 -19.84
C TYR A 12 8.92 8.56 -20.94
N THR A 13 7.73 7.97 -21.03
CA THR A 13 7.29 7.20 -22.18
C THR A 13 6.05 7.86 -22.78
N ALA A 14 6.01 7.91 -24.10
CA ALA A 14 4.86 8.37 -24.87
C ALA A 14 4.74 7.47 -26.10
N THR A 15 3.53 7.01 -26.38
CA THR A 15 3.25 6.14 -27.52
C THR A 15 2.43 6.92 -28.53
N GLU A 16 2.84 6.88 -29.81
CA GLU A 16 2.07 7.53 -30.88
C GLU A 16 0.63 6.98 -30.92
N GLY A 17 -0.34 7.87 -31.11
CA GLY A 17 -1.76 7.53 -31.05
C GLY A 17 -2.33 7.35 -29.63
N SER A 18 -1.52 7.55 -28.58
CA SER A 18 -1.95 7.55 -27.18
C SER A 18 -1.95 8.96 -26.59
N ILE A 19 -2.81 9.18 -25.60
CA ILE A 19 -2.81 10.38 -24.74
C ILE A 19 -2.12 10.12 -23.39
N ILE A 20 -1.62 8.90 -23.18
CA ILE A 20 -0.97 8.48 -21.93
C ILE A 20 0.51 8.80 -22.03
N ILE A 21 0.98 9.61 -21.08
CA ILE A 21 2.39 9.88 -20.83
C ILE A 21 2.72 9.34 -19.46
N THR A 22 3.76 8.52 -19.36
CA THR A 22 4.22 7.97 -18.09
C THR A 22 5.59 8.56 -17.74
N LEU A 23 5.67 9.30 -16.64
CA LEU A 23 6.96 9.72 -16.08
C LEU A 23 7.67 8.50 -15.50
N LYS A 24 8.95 8.33 -15.83
CA LYS A 24 9.70 7.17 -15.34
C LYS A 24 10.04 7.31 -13.86
N PRO A 25 10.13 6.21 -13.08
CA PRO A 25 10.48 6.25 -11.67
C PRO A 25 11.82 6.94 -11.40
N GLU A 26 12.79 6.78 -12.30
CA GLU A 26 14.12 7.39 -12.18
C GLU A 26 14.01 8.91 -12.19
N TYR A 27 13.11 9.47 -13.02
CA TYR A 27 12.87 10.92 -13.06
C TYR A 27 12.15 11.40 -11.80
N LEU A 28 11.10 10.68 -11.37
CA LEU A 28 10.35 11.02 -10.15
C LEU A 28 11.23 11.04 -8.90
N SER A 29 12.25 10.16 -8.84
CA SER A 29 13.19 10.09 -7.72
C SER A 29 14.13 11.30 -7.64
N THR A 30 14.22 12.11 -8.70
CA THR A 30 15.03 13.35 -8.70
C THR A 30 14.25 14.57 -8.22
N LEU A 31 12.92 14.49 -8.20
CA LEU A 31 12.06 15.57 -7.74
C LEU A 31 12.07 15.63 -6.22
N ALA A 32 12.04 16.84 -5.67
CA ALA A 32 11.83 17.03 -4.24
C ALA A 32 10.43 16.52 -3.86
N ALA A 33 10.23 16.15 -2.60
CA ALA A 33 8.87 15.89 -2.12
C ALA A 33 8.05 17.19 -2.12
N GLY A 34 6.80 17.11 -2.56
CA GLY A 34 5.88 18.26 -2.64
C GLY A 34 5.06 18.31 -3.94
N SER A 35 4.42 19.46 -4.15
CA SER A 35 3.58 19.69 -5.33
C SER A 35 4.40 20.16 -6.53
N HIS A 36 4.13 19.55 -7.67
CA HIS A 36 4.73 19.85 -8.97
C HIS A 36 3.66 20.06 -10.02
N SER A 37 3.98 20.79 -11.08
CA SER A 37 3.10 20.97 -12.24
C SER A 37 3.71 20.33 -13.48
N ILE A 38 2.92 19.52 -14.18
CA ILE A 38 3.25 19.02 -15.51
C ILE A 38 2.52 19.83 -16.57
N SER A 39 3.23 20.17 -17.65
CA SER A 39 2.68 20.85 -18.82
C SER A 39 3.02 20.08 -20.09
N ILE A 40 2.01 19.77 -20.89
CA ILE A 40 2.13 19.13 -22.21
C ILE A 40 1.87 20.19 -23.27
N VAL A 41 2.91 20.55 -24.01
CA VAL A 41 2.84 21.54 -25.09
C VAL A 41 2.58 20.80 -26.41
N SER A 42 1.52 21.21 -27.10
CA SER A 42 1.13 20.68 -28.41
C SER A 42 0.92 21.82 -29.41
N ALA A 43 0.80 21.51 -30.69
CA ALA A 43 0.52 22.51 -31.73
C ALA A 43 -0.76 23.32 -31.46
N ASN A 44 -1.73 22.74 -30.76
CA ASN A 44 -3.05 23.34 -30.52
C ASN A 44 -3.18 23.99 -29.14
N GLY A 45 -2.12 23.99 -28.33
CA GLY A 45 -2.12 24.59 -26.99
C GLY A 45 -1.41 23.75 -25.94
N VAL A 46 -1.57 24.15 -24.68
CA VAL A 46 -0.89 23.57 -23.53
C VAL A 46 -1.90 23.00 -22.55
N ALA A 47 -1.76 21.72 -22.21
CA ALA A 47 -2.50 21.08 -21.13
C ALA A 47 -1.63 21.07 -19.86
N THR A 48 -2.21 21.44 -18.71
CA THR A 48 -1.49 21.50 -17.43
C THR A 48 -2.20 20.65 -16.38
N ALA A 49 -1.43 20.05 -15.49
CA ALA A 49 -1.93 19.29 -14.34
C ALA A 49 -0.95 19.39 -13.17
N ASN A 50 -1.45 19.20 -11.95
CA ASN A 50 -0.63 19.19 -10.76
C ASN A 50 -0.56 17.77 -10.19
N PHE A 51 0.60 17.40 -9.67
CA PHE A 51 0.83 16.12 -8.99
C PHE A 51 1.66 16.34 -7.73
N GLU A 52 1.64 15.36 -6.84
CA GLU A 52 2.40 15.40 -5.58
C GLU A 52 3.40 14.25 -5.56
N VAL A 53 4.66 14.58 -5.28
CA VAL A 53 5.72 13.61 -5.01
C VAL A 53 5.80 13.42 -3.50
N GLN A 54 5.55 12.20 -3.05
CA GLN A 54 5.67 11.86 -1.63
C GLN A 54 7.04 11.25 -1.36
N THR A 55 7.56 11.48 -0.15
CA THR A 55 8.73 10.73 0.33
C THR A 55 8.39 9.26 0.42
N ALA A 56 9.23 8.41 -0.17
CA ALA A 56 9.09 6.97 -0.05
C ALA A 56 9.16 6.58 1.43
N ASP A 57 8.06 6.05 1.95
CA ASP A 57 7.99 5.58 3.33
C ASP A 57 8.66 4.21 3.42
N THR A 58 10.00 4.20 3.56
CA THR A 58 10.79 2.97 3.68
C THR A 58 10.59 2.25 5.01
N THR A 59 9.80 2.83 5.92
CA THR A 59 9.47 2.29 7.23
C THR A 59 8.27 1.36 7.23
N ALA A 60 7.62 1.16 6.08
CA ALA A 60 6.52 0.21 5.93
C ALA A 60 7.01 -1.25 6.08
N VAL A 61 7.06 -1.73 7.31
CA VAL A 61 7.03 -3.17 7.59
C VAL A 61 5.70 -3.72 7.12
N SER A 62 5.74 -4.86 6.40
CA SER A 62 4.55 -5.54 5.89
C SER A 62 3.45 -5.60 6.96
N PRO A 63 2.18 -5.34 6.62
CA PRO A 63 1.09 -5.39 7.59
C PRO A 63 1.14 -6.75 8.30
N LYS A 64 1.22 -6.75 9.63
CA LYS A 64 1.10 -7.97 10.44
C LYS A 64 -0.36 -8.44 10.46
N THR A 65 -0.91 -8.80 9.31
CA THR A 65 -2.25 -9.38 9.20
C THR A 65 -2.18 -10.85 9.58
N GLY A 66 -2.55 -11.17 10.82
CA GLY A 66 -2.69 -12.55 11.32
C GLY A 66 -1.80 -12.90 12.52
N ASP A 67 -0.84 -12.04 12.89
CA ASP A 67 0.15 -12.32 13.94
C ASP A 67 -0.38 -12.15 15.39
N ASN A 68 -1.67 -11.86 15.54
CA ASN A 68 -2.37 -11.83 16.84
C ASN A 68 -3.04 -13.17 17.15
N GLY A 69 -2.40 -14.28 16.76
CA GLY A 69 -2.77 -15.62 17.18
C GLY A 69 -2.62 -15.74 18.69
N GLN A 70 -3.65 -15.33 19.44
CA GLN A 70 -3.80 -15.56 20.87
C GLN A 70 -3.93 -17.07 21.09
N ALA A 71 -2.82 -17.81 20.96
CA ALA A 71 -2.78 -19.26 21.22
C ALA A 71 -3.33 -19.54 22.62
N ALA A 72 -3.13 -18.61 23.56
CA ALA A 72 -3.75 -18.62 24.88
C ALA A 72 -5.29 -18.64 24.83
N LEU A 73 -5.95 -17.85 23.96
CA LEU A 73 -7.42 -17.86 23.83
C LEU A 73 -7.93 -19.20 23.27
N TRP A 74 -7.23 -19.79 22.30
CA TRP A 74 -7.60 -21.11 21.77
C TRP A 74 -7.35 -22.24 22.77
N ILE A 75 -6.23 -22.19 23.50
CA ILE A 75 -5.89 -23.17 24.55
C ILE A 75 -6.88 -23.07 25.72
N THR A 76 -7.23 -21.87 26.17
CA THR A 76 -8.23 -21.66 27.23
C THR A 76 -9.61 -22.16 26.81
N LEU A 77 -10.02 -21.90 25.56
CA LEU A 77 -11.28 -22.42 25.02
C LEU A 77 -11.32 -23.96 24.97
N LEU A 78 -10.20 -24.60 24.59
CA LEU A 78 -10.08 -26.05 24.55
C LEU A 78 -10.11 -26.69 25.95
N ILE A 79 -9.45 -26.07 26.93
CA ILE A 79 -9.47 -26.53 28.33
C ILE A 79 -10.88 -26.40 28.93
N LEU A 80 -11.58 -25.28 28.66
CA LEU A 80 -12.95 -25.06 29.14
C LEU A 80 -13.92 -26.13 28.59
N SER A 81 -13.75 -26.52 27.32
CA SER A 81 -14.48 -27.61 26.67
C SER A 81 -14.23 -28.97 27.34
N CYS A 82 -12.98 -29.28 27.67
CA CYS A 82 -12.62 -30.58 28.25
C CYS A 82 -12.98 -30.70 29.75
N GLY A 83 -12.86 -29.60 30.50
CA GLY A 83 -13.17 -29.58 31.95
C GLY A 83 -14.63 -29.85 32.29
N ALA A 84 -15.57 -29.49 31.40
CA ALA A 84 -17.00 -29.71 31.60
C ALA A 84 -17.38 -31.20 31.61
N LEU A 85 -16.68 -32.05 30.85
CA LEU A 85 -16.99 -33.49 30.76
C LEU A 85 -16.55 -34.28 32.01
N ALA A 86 -15.41 -33.93 32.62
CA ALA A 86 -14.94 -34.59 33.83
C ALA A 86 -15.89 -34.36 35.03
N ALA A 87 -16.45 -33.15 35.15
CA ALA A 87 -17.36 -32.80 36.24
C ALA A 87 -18.72 -33.52 36.18
N VAL A 88 -19.20 -33.89 34.97
CA VAL A 88 -20.47 -34.63 34.81
C VAL A 88 -20.29 -36.12 35.08
N GLY A 89 -19.14 -36.70 34.71
CA GLY A 89 -18.83 -38.12 34.96
C GLY A 89 -18.75 -38.46 36.46
N ILE A 90 -18.19 -37.56 37.27
CA ILE A 90 -18.09 -37.76 38.72
C ILE A 90 -19.48 -37.74 39.39
N ARG A 91 -20.39 -36.86 38.96
CA ARG A 91 -21.76 -36.80 39.51
C ARG A 91 -22.59 -38.04 39.18
N LYS A 92 -22.31 -38.72 38.06
CA LYS A 92 -23.02 -39.93 37.66
C LYS A 92 -22.55 -41.18 38.42
N LYS A 93 -21.35 -41.15 39.03
CA LYS A 93 -20.81 -42.26 39.84
C LYS A 93 -21.23 -42.19 41.32
N VAL A 94 -21.70 -41.04 41.79
CA VAL A 94 -22.09 -40.80 43.19
C VAL A 94 -23.63 -40.88 43.38
N ARG A 95 -24.37 -41.36 42.36
CA ARG A 95 -25.82 -41.59 42.44
C ARG A 95 -26.15 -43.06 42.20
#